data_AF-A0A947WTQ3-F1
#
_entry.id   AF-A0A947WTQ3-F1
#
_cell.length_a   1.000
_cell.length_b   1.000
_cell.length_c   1.000
_cell.angle_alpha   90.00
_cell.angle_beta   90.00
_cell.angle_gamma   90.00
#
_symmetry.space_group_name_H-M   'P 1'
#
loop_
_entity.id
_entity.type
_entity.pdbx_description
1 polymer ?
#
loop_
_entity_poly.entity_id
_entity_poly.type
_entity_poly.pdbx_seq_one_letter_code
_entity_poly.pdbx_strand_id
1 'polypeptide(L)' 'MGKRKQKKSRKAERVAVIYLNQELTNEAKKVFLSELDEFFCSGAKIDRIRIIIDSPGGSIKNALAMWDRLER' A
#
# COMPACT_ATOMS: atom_id res chain seq x y z
N MET A 1 -33.87 32.33 8.96
CA MET A 1 -33.21 31.28 9.78
C MET A 1 -32.65 30.21 8.86
N GLY A 2 -31.38 30.32 8.45
CA GLY A 2 -30.73 29.39 7.51
C GLY A 2 -30.05 28.23 8.22
N LYS A 3 -30.45 26.99 7.95
CA LYS A 3 -29.84 25.77 8.51
C LYS A 3 -28.38 25.66 8.06
N ARG A 4 -27.43 25.87 8.97
CA ARG A 4 -26.00 25.55 8.78
C ARG A 4 -25.86 24.04 8.56
N LYS A 5 -25.49 23.61 7.34
CA LYS A 5 -25.05 22.24 7.07
C LYS A 5 -23.76 22.00 7.86
N GLN A 6 -23.82 21.13 8.87
CA GLN A 6 -22.64 20.64 9.59
C GLN A 6 -21.68 19.99 8.59
N LYS A 7 -20.54 20.63 8.37
CA LYS A 7 -19.41 20.07 7.62
C LYS A 7 -18.82 18.97 8.51
N LYS A 8 -19.20 17.71 8.27
CA LYS A 8 -18.64 16.54 8.97
C LYS A 8 -17.12 16.61 8.85
N SER A 9 -16.43 16.83 9.96
CA SER A 9 -14.98 16.74 10.04
C SER A 9 -14.59 15.30 9.65
N ARG A 10 -14.02 15.12 8.46
CA ARG A 10 -13.43 13.82 8.07
C ARG A 10 -12.26 13.59 9.01
N LYS A 11 -12.30 12.53 9.83
CA LYS A 11 -11.12 12.05 10.57
C LYS A 11 -9.96 11.89 9.57
N ALA A 12 -8.76 12.33 9.95
CA ALA A 12 -7.57 12.12 9.16
C ALA A 12 -7.32 10.60 9.03
N GLU A 13 -7.42 10.09 7.80
CA GLU A 13 -7.15 8.69 7.46
C GLU A 13 -5.63 8.48 7.41
N ARG A 14 -5.13 7.45 8.09
CA ARG A 14 -3.71 7.07 8.05
C ARG A 14 -3.50 6.15 6.87
N VAL A 15 -2.89 6.71 5.82
CA VAL A 15 -2.62 5.99 4.57
C VAL A 15 -1.12 5.68 4.50
N ALA A 16 -0.78 4.40 4.43
CA ALA A 16 0.57 3.96 4.07
C ALA A 16 0.71 3.89 2.55
N VAL A 17 1.90 4.19 2.03
CA VAL A 17 2.14 4.24 0.59
C VAL A 17 3.35 3.39 0.24
N ILE A 18 3.20 2.52 -0.76
CA ILE A 18 4.27 1.67 -1.32
C ILE A 18 4.45 2.05 -2.79
N TYR A 19 5.70 2.20 -3.23
CA TYR A 19 6.04 2.52 -4.61
C TYR A 19 6.71 1.32 -5.29
N LEU A 20 6.14 0.89 -6.42
CA LEU A 20 6.72 -0.08 -7.33
C LEU A 20 7.08 0.62 -8.64
N ASN A 21 8.21 1.33 -8.64
CA ASN A 21 8.70 2.11 -9.78
C ASN A 21 9.94 1.51 -10.47
N GLN A 22 10.24 0.25 -10.17
CA GLN A 22 11.42 -0.48 -10.65
C GLN A 22 11.03 -1.81 -11.28
N GLU A 23 11.97 -2.44 -11.99
CA GLU A 23 11.79 -3.78 -12.52
C GLU A 23 11.52 -4.80 -11.40
N LEU A 24 10.64 -5.77 -11.65
CA LEU A 24 10.20 -6.78 -10.70
C LEU A 24 11.26 -7.89 -10.49
N THR A 25 12.38 -7.51 -9.90
CA THR A 25 13.49 -8.39 -9.50
C THR A 25 13.19 -9.10 -8.17
N ASN A 26 14.07 -10.04 -7.78
CA ASN A 26 13.95 -10.71 -6.48
C ASN A 26 14.14 -9.73 -5.32
N GLU A 27 15.00 -8.74 -5.50
CA GLU A 27 15.31 -7.67 -4.57
C GLU A 27 14.08 -6.76 -4.41
N ALA A 28 13.48 -6.31 -5.52
CA ALA A 28 12.26 -5.51 -5.51
C ALA A 28 11.12 -6.22 -4.76
N LYS A 29 10.96 -7.53 -4.99
CA LYS A 29 10.02 -8.36 -4.22
C LYS A 29 10.31 -8.37 -2.74
N LYS A 30 11.56 -8.60 -2.33
CA LYS A 30 11.92 -8.63 -0.89
C LYS A 30 11.60 -7.31 -0.21
N VAL A 31 11.94 -6.18 -0.85
CA VAL A 31 11.65 -4.84 -0.33
C VAL A 31 10.14 -4.64 -0.19
N PHE A 32 9.37 -4.90 -1.25
CA PHE A 32 7.91 -4.76 -1.24
C PHE A 32 7.24 -5.58 -0.13
N LEU A 33 7.63 -6.84 0.02
CA LEU A 33 7.07 -7.72 1.06
C LEU A 33 7.45 -7.24 2.46
N SER A 34 8.68 -6.74 2.65
CA SER A 34 9.13 -6.19 3.93
C SER A 34 8.35 -4.93 4.32
N GLU A 35 8.09 -4.02 3.38
CA GLU A 35 7.30 -2.81 3.64
C GLU A 35 5.84 -3.17 3.98
N LEU A 36 5.26 -4.13 3.26
CA LEU A 36 3.93 -4.64 3.59
C LEU A 36 3.89 -5.22 5.00
N ASP A 37 4.83 -6.10 5.34
CA ASP A 37 4.89 -6.74 6.65
C ASP A 37 5.11 -5.72 7.77
N GLU A 38 5.92 -4.68 7.54
CA GLU A 38 6.08 -3.58 8.48
C GLU A 38 4.74 -2.88 8.75
N PHE A 39 3.93 -2.63 7.73
CA PHE A 39 2.61 -2.01 7.92
C PHE A 39 1.62 -2.92 8.66
N PHE A 40 1.66 -4.23 8.43
CA PHE A 40 0.79 -5.17 9.15
C PHE A 40 1.26 -5.43 10.59
N CYS A 41 2.57 -5.43 10.85
CA CYS A 41 3.14 -5.82 12.14
C CYS A 41 3.52 -4.64 13.05
N SER A 42 3.66 -3.41 12.53
CA SER A 42 4.15 -2.25 13.30
C SER A 42 3.21 -1.78 14.42
N GLY A 43 2.03 -2.39 14.58
CA GLY A 43 1.01 -1.93 15.53
C GLY A 43 0.45 -0.54 15.20
N ALA A 44 0.90 0.07 14.09
CA ALA A 44 0.38 1.31 13.58
C ALA A 44 -1.05 1.07 13.08
N LYS A 45 -2.01 1.89 13.55
CA LYS A 45 -3.37 1.87 12.97
C LYS A 45 -3.30 2.52 11.59
N ILE A 46 -3.03 1.72 10.57
CA ILE A 46 -3.11 2.09 9.16
C ILE A 46 -4.52 1.77 8.70
N ASP A 47 -5.22 2.77 8.20
CA ASP A 47 -6.59 2.61 7.70
C ASP A 47 -6.60 2.08 6.26
N ARG A 48 -5.55 2.41 5.49
CA ARG A 48 -5.43 2.03 4.07
C ARG A 48 -3.97 1.95 3.64
N ILE A 49 -3.65 0.97 2.80
CA ILE A 49 -2.40 0.91 2.05
C ILE A 49 -2.68 1.31 0.60
N ARG A 50 -1.90 2.24 0.05
CA ARG A 50 -1.94 2.64 -1.36
C ARG A 50 -0.66 2.16 -2.03
N ILE A 51 -0.81 1.30 -3.02
CA ILE A 51 0.32 0.81 -3.83
C ILE A 51 0.30 1.59 -5.15
N ILE A 52 1.39 2.29 -5.46
CA ILE A 52 1.56 3.06 -6.69
C ILE A 52 2.51 2.25 -7.57
N ILE A 53 2.02 1.87 -8.75
CA ILE A 53 2.76 1.01 -9.69
C ILE A 53 3.14 1.85 -10.91
N ASP A 54 4.43 2.00 -11.12
CA ASP A 54 5.08 2.63 -12.28
C ASP A 54 6.28 1.76 -12.71
N SER A 55 6.01 0.47 -12.92
CA SER A 55 7.04 -0.53 -13.18
C SER A 55 7.11 -0.86 -14.67
N PRO A 56 8.31 -1.05 -15.25
CA PRO A 56 8.47 -1.58 -16.60
C PRO A 56 8.09 -3.08 -16.70
N GLY A 57 7.67 -3.72 -15.60
CA GLY A 57 7.42 -5.15 -15.53
C GLY A 57 8.63 -5.91 -14.97
N GLY A 58 8.81 -7.16 -15.37
CA GLY A 58 9.93 -8.00 -14.94
C GLY A 58 9.51 -9.46 -14.75
N SER A 59 10.01 -10.10 -13.68
CA SER A 59 9.73 -11.52 -13.43
C SER A 59 8.28 -11.74 -13.01
N ILE A 60 7.53 -12.50 -13.82
CA ILE A 60 6.16 -12.93 -13.49
C ILE A 60 6.09 -13.70 -12.16
N LYS A 61 7.11 -14.50 -11.84
CA LYS A 61 7.19 -15.22 -10.56
C LYS A 61 7.24 -14.27 -9.37
N ASN A 62 7.94 -13.15 -9.50
CA ASN A 62 8.02 -12.15 -8.44
C ASN A 62 6.71 -11.35 -8.33
N ALA A 63 6.10 -11.00 -9.46
CA ALA A 63 4.79 -10.36 -9.48
C ALA A 63 3.72 -11.22 -8.78
N LEU A 64 3.67 -12.53 -9.11
CA LEU A 64 2.73 -13.47 -8.47
C LEU A 64 3.00 -13.60 -6.97
N ALA A 65 4.25 -13.69 -6.54
CA ALA A 65 4.57 -13.76 -5.11
C ALA A 65 4.17 -12.48 -4.34
N MET A 66 4.26 -11.30 -4.97
CA MET A 66 3.74 -10.05 -4.41
C MET A 66 2.21 -10.08 -4.32
N TRP A 67 1.54 -10.57 -5.37
CA TRP A 67 0.08 -10.70 -5.43
C TRP A 67 -0.45 -11.66 -4.37
N ASP A 68 0.12 -12.85 -4.25
CA ASP A 68 -0.24 -13.86 -3.26
C ASP A 68 -0.14 -13.34 -1.81
N ARG A 69 0.76 -12.38 -1.56
CA ARG A 69 0.87 -11.74 -0.24
C ARG A 69 -0.24 -10.74 0.03
N LEU A 70 -0.72 -10.04 -1.00
CA LEU A 70 -1.79 -9.04 -0.88
C LEU A 70 -3.18 -9.68 -0.67
N GLU A 71 -3.38 -10.90 -1.16
CA GLU A 71 -4.63 -11.65 -0.97
C GLU A 71 -4.77 -12.30 0.41
N ARG A 72 -3.71 -12.28 1.23
CA ARG A 72 -3.68 -12.87 2.59
C ARG A 72 -3.88 -11.81 3.66
#